data_AF-A0AAU9T7A5-F1
#
_entry.id   AF-A0AAU9T7A5-F1
#
_cell.length_a   1.000
_cell.length_b   1.000
_cell.length_c   1.000
_cell.angle_alpha   90.00
_cell.angle_beta   90.00
_cell.angle_gamma   90.00
#
_symmetry.space_group_name_H-M   'P 1'
#
loop_
_entity.id
_entity.type
_entity.pdbx_description
1 polymer ?
#
loop_
_entity_poly.entity_id
_entity_poly.type
_entity_poly.pdbx_seq_one_letter_code
_entity_poly.pdbx_strand_id
1 'polypeptide(L)'
;MCSQEPETLDHLFFGCSFSSGIWGAFSVGLGLQPSHSLLSVAGSISGNSALCGSAKGVLARLHFQVSIYQLWKERNSRIFTSTFASMASTRSVIDRTIRDRLLSFPAANVSSPSLLELYFLLLSPAMYERSAHLDHKVDMDELLDSIHQTQNEEELFAQLSSYKDRRLSIRFMVSLLSRENNWHKSLALLDWVHEEAKYTPSVFAFNMVSSKRVKS
;
A
#
# COMPACT_ATOMS: atom_id res chain seq x y z
N MET A 1 -9.02 13.71 -17.58
CA MET A 1 -8.10 12.62 -18.03
C MET A 1 -8.82 11.65 -18.97
N CYS A 2 -8.15 11.03 -19.95
CA CYS A 2 -8.60 10.40 -21.23
C CYS A 2 -8.56 11.34 -22.44
N SER A 3 -8.61 12.65 -22.21
CA SER A 3 -8.56 13.69 -23.25
C SER A 3 -9.69 13.62 -24.29
N GLN A 4 -10.75 12.87 -24.01
CA GLN A 4 -11.92 12.72 -24.89
C GLN A 4 -13.09 13.62 -24.46
N GLU A 5 -13.23 13.91 -23.17
CA GLU A 5 -14.34 14.70 -22.62
C GLU A 5 -13.85 15.85 -21.74
N PRO A 6 -14.70 16.89 -21.53
CA PRO A 6 -14.44 17.94 -20.55
C PRO A 6 -14.18 17.38 -19.16
N GLU A 7 -13.19 17.94 -18.48
CA GLU A 7 -12.84 17.48 -17.15
C GLU A 7 -13.79 18.04 -16.09
N THR A 8 -14.75 17.21 -15.68
CA THR A 8 -15.59 17.42 -14.50
C THR A 8 -15.09 16.58 -13.32
N LEU A 9 -15.54 16.84 -12.09
CA LEU A 9 -15.19 15.99 -10.93
C LEU A 9 -15.62 14.53 -11.16
N ASP A 10 -16.83 14.34 -11.65
CA ASP A 10 -17.38 13.02 -11.96
C ASP A 10 -16.58 12.32 -13.05
N HIS A 11 -16.26 13.01 -14.16
CA HIS A 11 -15.44 12.46 -15.22
C HIS A 11 -14.01 12.15 -14.76
N LEU A 12 -13.40 13.05 -13.98
CA LEU A 12 -12.04 12.88 -13.45
C LEU A 12 -11.92 11.61 -12.59
N PHE A 13 -12.88 11.39 -11.69
CA PHE A 13 -12.76 10.34 -10.68
C PHE A 13 -13.47 9.03 -11.02
N PHE A 14 -14.52 9.05 -11.86
CA PHE A 14 -15.35 7.86 -12.12
C PHE A 14 -15.86 7.70 -13.56
N GLY A 15 -15.93 8.78 -14.36
CA GLY A 15 -16.44 8.74 -15.73
C GLY A 15 -15.40 8.37 -16.79
N CYS A 16 -14.15 8.80 -16.61
CA CYS A 16 -13.07 8.54 -17.55
C CYS A 16 -12.75 7.05 -17.66
N SER A 17 -12.42 6.55 -18.86
CA SER A 17 -12.01 5.16 -19.09
C SER A 17 -10.82 4.72 -18.21
N PHE A 18 -9.90 5.64 -17.90
CA PHE A 18 -8.79 5.41 -16.99
C PHE A 18 -9.25 5.22 -15.54
N SER A 19 -10.06 6.15 -15.02
CA SER A 19 -10.49 6.16 -13.61
C SER A 19 -11.60 5.15 -13.31
N SER A 20 -12.56 4.98 -14.23
CA SER A 20 -13.58 3.93 -14.18
C SER A 20 -12.97 2.53 -14.19
N GLY A 21 -11.90 2.31 -14.97
CA GLY A 21 -11.14 1.08 -14.94
C GLY A 21 -10.56 0.80 -13.56
N ILE A 22 -9.94 1.79 -12.91
CA ILE A 22 -9.41 1.65 -11.55
C ILE A 22 -10.52 1.29 -10.55
N TRP A 23 -11.67 1.93 -10.65
CA TRP A 23 -12.79 1.75 -9.72
C TRP A 23 -13.61 0.47 -9.92
N GLY A 24 -13.83 0.05 -11.16
CA GLY A 24 -14.73 -1.06 -11.49
C GLY A 24 -14.29 -2.40 -10.91
N ALA A 25 -12.98 -2.68 -10.89
CA ALA A 25 -12.45 -3.91 -10.28
C ALA A 25 -12.74 -3.96 -8.77
N PHE A 26 -12.72 -2.81 -8.12
CA PHE A 26 -12.91 -2.69 -6.68
C PHE A 26 -14.38 -2.71 -6.27
N SER A 27 -15.25 -2.01 -7.01
CA SER A 27 -16.67 -1.93 -6.68
C SER A 27 -17.32 -3.32 -6.62
N VAL A 28 -16.94 -4.21 -7.54
CA VAL A 28 -17.40 -5.61 -7.58
C VAL A 28 -17.04 -6.36 -6.29
N GLY A 29 -15.77 -6.33 -5.86
CA GLY A 29 -15.34 -7.03 -4.64
C GLY A 29 -16.01 -6.49 -3.37
N LEU A 30 -16.43 -5.22 -3.39
CA LEU A 30 -17.20 -4.63 -2.31
C LEU A 30 -18.72 -4.80 -2.41
N GLY A 31 -19.23 -5.37 -3.49
CA GLY A 31 -20.68 -5.41 -3.74
C GLY A 31 -21.28 -4.00 -3.88
N LEU A 32 -20.49 -3.04 -4.34
CA LEU A 32 -20.94 -1.70 -4.69
C LEU A 32 -21.31 -1.67 -6.17
N GLN A 33 -22.38 -0.95 -6.49
CA GLN A 33 -22.73 -0.72 -7.89
C GLN A 33 -21.76 0.28 -8.52
N PRO A 34 -21.18 -0.02 -9.70
CA PRO A 34 -20.41 0.96 -10.45
C PRO A 34 -21.26 2.22 -10.72
N SER A 35 -20.67 3.39 -10.51
CA SER A 35 -21.31 4.67 -10.78
C SER A 35 -20.27 5.65 -11.30
N HIS A 36 -20.69 6.53 -12.20
CA HIS A 36 -19.86 7.60 -12.75
C HIS A 36 -19.94 8.90 -11.93
N SER A 37 -20.72 8.92 -10.85
CA SER A 37 -20.90 10.10 -10.00
C SER A 37 -20.20 9.94 -8.65
N LEU A 38 -19.36 10.91 -8.30
CA LEU A 38 -18.67 10.99 -7.01
C LEU A 38 -19.65 10.93 -5.83
N LEU A 39 -20.75 11.68 -5.90
CA LEU A 39 -21.75 11.74 -4.84
C LEU A 39 -22.50 10.41 -4.69
N SER A 40 -22.81 9.74 -5.81
CA SER A 40 -23.46 8.44 -5.80
C SER A 40 -22.57 7.37 -5.16
N VAL A 41 -21.27 7.36 -5.49
CA VAL A 41 -20.31 6.42 -4.88
C VAL A 41 -20.13 6.72 -3.40
N ALA A 42 -19.94 7.99 -3.02
CA ALA A 42 -19.79 8.39 -1.61
C ALA A 42 -21.05 8.05 -0.78
N GLY A 43 -22.23 8.30 -1.35
CA GLY A 43 -23.52 7.94 -0.76
C GLY A 43 -23.68 6.43 -0.59
N SER A 44 -23.26 5.64 -1.58
CA SER A 44 -23.30 4.17 -1.51
C SER A 44 -22.36 3.61 -0.44
N ILE A 45 -21.20 4.23 -0.22
CA ILE A 45 -20.26 3.82 0.83
C ILE A 45 -20.80 4.19 2.23
N SER A 46 -21.42 5.37 2.36
CA SER A 46 -21.88 5.90 3.65
C SER A 46 -23.26 5.38 4.08
N GLY A 47 -24.16 5.20 3.12
CA GLY A 47 -25.56 4.81 3.36
C GLY A 47 -25.82 3.31 3.34
N ASN A 48 -24.83 2.48 3.01
CA ASN A 48 -25.00 1.03 2.98
C ASN A 48 -24.87 0.44 4.39
N SER A 49 -25.98 -0.08 4.92
CA SER A 49 -26.06 -0.69 6.26
C SER A 49 -25.11 -1.87 6.44
N ALA A 50 -24.81 -2.64 5.38
CA ALA A 50 -23.84 -3.75 5.44
C ALA A 50 -22.38 -3.26 5.55
N LEU A 51 -22.10 -2.01 5.18
CA LEU A 51 -20.79 -1.36 5.34
C LEU A 51 -20.68 -0.57 6.64
N CYS A 52 -21.79 -0.27 7.29
CA CYS A 52 -21.79 0.45 8.56
C CYS A 52 -21.14 -0.39 9.65
N GLY A 53 -20.10 0.14 10.32
CA GLY A 53 -19.38 -0.55 11.40
C GLY A 53 -18.59 -1.81 10.99
N SER A 54 -18.60 -2.20 9.72
CA SER A 54 -17.95 -3.45 9.27
C SER A 54 -16.54 -3.23 8.73
N ALA A 55 -15.70 -4.27 8.81
CA ALA A 55 -14.37 -4.30 8.20
C ALA A 55 -14.42 -3.99 6.70
N LYS A 56 -15.44 -4.50 6.00
CA LYS A 56 -15.70 -4.22 4.59
C LYS A 56 -15.92 -2.72 4.34
N GLY A 57 -16.64 -2.04 5.24
CA GLY A 57 -16.83 -0.59 5.18
C GLY A 57 -15.54 0.22 5.43
N VAL A 58 -14.67 -0.27 6.33
CA VAL A 58 -13.34 0.34 6.52
C VAL A 58 -12.52 0.25 5.23
N LEU A 59 -12.48 -0.92 4.60
CA LEU A 59 -11.81 -1.13 3.32
C LEU A 59 -12.42 -0.26 2.20
N ALA A 60 -13.75 -0.12 2.17
CA ALA A 60 -14.46 0.77 1.25
C ALA A 60 -13.99 2.21 1.33
N ARG A 61 -14.00 2.78 2.53
CA ARG A 61 -13.59 4.17 2.77
C ARG A 61 -12.11 4.37 2.47
N LEU A 62 -11.26 3.44 2.91
CA LEU A 62 -9.81 3.53 2.69
C LEU A 62 -9.46 3.53 1.19
N HIS A 63 -10.00 2.56 0.44
CA HIS A 63 -9.73 2.50 -0.99
C HIS A 63 -10.30 3.70 -1.74
N PHE A 64 -11.46 4.22 -1.31
CA PHE A 64 -12.02 5.45 -1.86
C PHE A 64 -11.09 6.64 -1.70
N GLN A 65 -10.62 6.87 -0.47
CA GLN A 65 -9.67 7.95 -0.20
C GLN A 65 -8.37 7.79 -0.99
N VAL A 66 -7.79 6.59 -1.02
CA VAL A 66 -6.54 6.32 -1.75
C VAL A 66 -6.72 6.51 -3.25
N SER A 67 -7.83 6.03 -3.83
CA SER A 67 -8.10 6.14 -5.27
C SER A 67 -8.27 7.60 -5.70
N ILE A 68 -9.08 8.38 -4.97
CA ILE A 68 -9.26 9.82 -5.24
C ILE A 68 -7.90 10.53 -5.20
N TYR A 69 -7.10 10.26 -4.18
CA TYR A 69 -5.78 10.87 -4.05
C TYR A 69 -4.82 10.49 -5.18
N GLN A 70 -4.74 9.21 -5.55
CA GLN A 70 -3.84 8.77 -6.63
C GLN A 70 -4.29 9.27 -8.00
N LEU A 71 -5.60 9.32 -8.27
CA LEU A 71 -6.14 9.91 -9.50
C LEU A 71 -5.85 11.41 -9.58
N TRP A 72 -5.98 12.13 -8.47
CA TRP A 72 -5.60 13.55 -8.39
C TRP A 72 -4.10 13.77 -8.67
N LYS A 73 -3.23 12.95 -8.05
CA LYS A 73 -1.79 13.00 -8.32
C LYS A 73 -1.44 12.71 -9.77
N GLU A 74 -2.06 11.69 -10.36
CA GLU A 74 -1.85 11.32 -11.76
C GLU A 74 -2.26 12.46 -12.70
N ARG A 75 -3.42 13.09 -12.45
CA ARG A 75 -3.86 14.27 -13.19
C ARG A 75 -2.84 15.40 -13.14
N ASN A 76 -2.35 15.73 -11.95
CA ASN A 76 -1.36 16.80 -11.79
C ASN A 76 -0.03 16.44 -12.49
N SER A 77 0.40 15.18 -12.41
CA SER A 77 1.58 14.68 -13.13
C SER A 77 1.46 14.93 -14.63
N ARG A 78 0.29 14.62 -15.22
CA ARG A 78 0.04 14.85 -16.66
C ARG A 78 0.07 16.32 -17.03
N ILE A 79 -0.48 17.20 -16.19
CA ILE A 79 -0.53 18.65 -16.43
C ILE A 79 0.88 19.28 -16.33
N PHE A 80 1.62 18.98 -15.25
CA PHE A 80 2.84 19.70 -14.93
C PHE A 80 4.12 19.06 -15.48
N THR A 81 4.10 17.76 -15.73
CA THR A 81 5.31 17.01 -16.13
C THR A 81 5.15 16.24 -17.42
N SER A 82 3.96 16.24 -18.04
CA SER A 82 3.63 15.40 -19.20
C SER A 82 4.01 13.91 -19.02
N THR A 83 3.99 13.43 -17.77
CA THR A 83 4.26 12.03 -17.43
C THR A 83 2.93 11.31 -17.22
N PHE A 84 2.80 10.15 -17.88
CA PHE A 84 1.58 9.37 -17.93
C PHE A 84 1.83 7.97 -17.34
N ALA A 85 1.21 7.65 -16.21
CA ALA A 85 1.22 6.28 -15.70
C ALA A 85 0.19 5.42 -16.43
N SER A 86 0.50 4.13 -16.58
CA SER A 86 -0.47 3.14 -17.03
C SER A 86 -1.51 2.86 -15.94
N MET A 87 -2.71 2.40 -16.34
CA MET A 87 -3.76 2.03 -15.39
C MET A 87 -3.27 0.94 -14.42
N ALA A 88 -2.51 -0.04 -14.92
CA ALA A 88 -1.91 -1.11 -14.11
C ALA A 88 -0.93 -0.56 -13.07
N SER A 89 -0.05 0.38 -13.46
CA SER A 89 0.88 1.04 -12.54
C SER A 89 0.14 1.79 -11.43
N THR A 90 -0.88 2.57 -11.78
CA THR A 90 -1.68 3.31 -10.79
C THR A 90 -2.44 2.36 -9.86
N ARG A 91 -3.03 1.27 -10.38
CA ARG A 91 -3.66 0.22 -9.56
C ARG A 91 -2.67 -0.39 -8.57
N SER A 92 -1.46 -0.73 -9.01
CA SER A 92 -0.40 -1.28 -8.15
C SER A 92 -0.01 -0.30 -7.03
N VAL A 93 0.10 1.00 -7.34
CA VAL A 93 0.37 2.03 -6.33
C VAL A 93 -0.76 2.13 -5.30
N ILE A 94 -2.02 2.10 -5.75
CA ILE A 94 -3.21 2.13 -4.87
C ILE A 94 -3.20 0.91 -3.94
N ASP A 95 -3.08 -0.29 -4.51
CA ASP A 95 -3.08 -1.56 -3.80
C ASP A 95 -1.93 -1.63 -2.77
N ARG A 96 -0.71 -1.24 -3.17
CA ARG A 96 0.42 -1.10 -2.23
C ARG A 96 0.11 -0.12 -1.10
N THR A 97 -0.39 1.07 -1.42
CA THR A 97 -0.71 2.09 -0.40
C THR A 97 -1.72 1.57 0.61
N ILE A 98 -2.72 0.80 0.16
CA ILE A 98 -3.72 0.19 1.05
C ILE A 98 -3.07 -0.87 1.93
N ARG A 99 -2.31 -1.82 1.35
CA ARG A 99 -1.62 -2.85 2.13
C ARG A 99 -0.71 -2.28 3.20
N ASP A 100 0.10 -1.28 2.85
CA ASP A 100 0.99 -0.59 3.79
C ASP A 100 0.22 -0.02 4.99
N ARG A 101 -0.93 0.60 4.73
CA ARG A 101 -1.81 1.14 5.78
C ARG A 101 -2.37 0.01 6.64
N LEU A 102 -2.87 -1.06 6.01
CA LEU A 102 -3.51 -2.17 6.71
C LEU A 102 -2.55 -2.99 7.56
N LEU A 103 -1.26 -3.07 7.22
CA LEU A 103 -0.23 -3.72 8.05
C LEU A 103 -0.10 -3.09 9.44
N SER A 104 -0.49 -1.82 9.59
CA SER A 104 -0.47 -1.14 10.88
C SER A 104 -1.67 -1.50 11.78
N PHE A 105 -2.61 -2.30 11.28
CA PHE A 105 -3.82 -2.71 11.98
C PHE A 105 -3.91 -4.25 12.05
N PRO A 106 -3.24 -4.88 13.03
CA PRO A 106 -3.29 -6.33 13.20
C PRO A 106 -4.70 -6.82 13.54
N ALA A 107 -4.93 -8.13 13.37
CA ALA A 107 -6.17 -8.75 13.81
C ALA A 107 -6.39 -8.55 15.32
N ALA A 108 -7.65 -8.37 15.71
CA ALA A 108 -7.99 -8.21 17.13
C ALA A 108 -7.69 -9.48 17.96
N ASN A 109 -7.75 -10.66 17.32
CA ASN A 109 -7.41 -11.95 17.90
C ASN A 109 -6.92 -12.92 16.81
N VAL A 110 -6.29 -14.03 17.20
CA VAL A 110 -5.70 -15.03 16.29
C VAL A 110 -6.76 -15.72 15.42
N SER A 111 -8.02 -15.73 15.85
CA SER A 111 -9.13 -16.42 15.18
C SER A 111 -9.92 -15.54 14.20
N SER A 112 -9.69 -14.22 14.19
CA SER A 112 -10.38 -13.30 13.28
C SER A 112 -9.44 -12.86 12.16
N PRO A 113 -9.91 -12.78 10.91
CA PRO A 113 -9.10 -12.24 9.83
C PRO A 113 -8.81 -10.76 10.09
N SER A 114 -7.56 -10.37 9.91
CA SER A 114 -7.13 -8.98 9.84
C SER A 114 -7.79 -8.25 8.65
N LEU A 115 -7.80 -6.91 8.70
CA LEU A 115 -8.25 -6.11 7.56
C LEU A 115 -7.44 -6.40 6.29
N LEU A 116 -6.15 -6.71 6.46
CA LEU A 116 -5.26 -7.07 5.35
C LEU A 116 -5.65 -8.42 4.72
N GLU A 117 -5.99 -9.43 5.53
CA GLU A 117 -6.48 -10.72 5.02
C GLU A 117 -7.83 -10.57 4.32
N LEU A 118 -8.75 -9.78 4.89
CA LEU A 118 -10.01 -9.45 4.23
C LEU A 118 -9.80 -8.69 2.91
N TYR A 119 -8.82 -7.79 2.86
CA TYR A 119 -8.44 -7.11 1.62
C TYR A 119 -7.95 -8.12 0.56
N PHE A 120 -7.11 -9.08 0.95
CA PHE A 120 -6.66 -10.14 0.03
C PHE A 120 -7.81 -11.01 -0.46
N LEU A 121 -8.79 -11.33 0.38
CA LEU A 121 -9.94 -12.14 -0.02
C LEU A 121 -10.90 -11.40 -0.96
N LEU A 122 -11.14 -10.12 -0.69
CA LEU A 122 -12.18 -9.35 -1.38
C LEU A 122 -11.70 -8.66 -2.66
N LEU A 123 -10.42 -8.26 -2.71
CA LEU A 123 -9.96 -7.24 -3.66
C LEU A 123 -8.67 -7.64 -4.40
N SER A 124 -7.82 -8.47 -3.80
CA SER A 124 -6.55 -8.87 -4.42
C SER A 124 -6.64 -9.82 -5.62
N PRO A 125 -7.63 -10.73 -5.79
CA PRO A 125 -7.67 -11.60 -6.97
C PRO A 125 -7.92 -10.83 -8.26
N ALA A 126 -8.64 -9.70 -8.18
CA ALA A 126 -8.95 -8.83 -9.32
C ALA A 126 -7.81 -7.85 -9.69
N MET A 127 -6.83 -7.67 -8.80
CA MET A 127 -5.73 -6.70 -8.94
C MET A 127 -4.34 -7.35 -9.10
N TYR A 128 -4.26 -8.68 -8.99
CA TYR A 128 -3.00 -9.43 -9.09
C TYR A 128 -2.54 -9.58 -10.55
N GLU A 129 -2.14 -8.47 -11.15
CA GLU A 129 -1.03 -8.51 -12.09
C GLU A 129 0.25 -8.53 -11.26
N ARG A 130 0.91 -9.69 -11.26
CA ARG A 130 2.24 -10.03 -10.74
C ARG A 130 2.94 -8.88 -10.00
N SER A 131 3.00 -8.97 -8.66
CA SER A 131 3.72 -8.04 -7.79
C SER A 131 5.03 -7.60 -8.44
N ALA A 132 5.17 -6.29 -8.72
CA ALA A 132 6.39 -5.69 -9.26
C ALA A 132 7.57 -5.75 -8.27
N HIS A 133 7.33 -6.24 -7.05
CA HIS A 133 8.33 -6.32 -6.01
C HIS A 133 9.29 -7.49 -6.24
N LEU A 134 10.55 -7.26 -5.86
CA LEU A 134 11.65 -8.21 -6.01
C LEU A 134 11.67 -9.27 -4.88
N ASP A 135 10.64 -9.35 -4.04
CA ASP A 135 10.60 -10.25 -2.87
C ASP A 135 10.97 -11.70 -3.20
N HIS A 136 10.54 -12.21 -4.35
CA HIS A 136 10.82 -13.58 -4.81
C HIS A 136 12.22 -13.75 -5.44
N LYS A 137 12.93 -12.65 -5.69
CA LYS A 137 14.27 -12.62 -6.29
C LYS A 137 15.36 -12.31 -5.26
N VAL A 138 14.98 -11.93 -4.05
CA VAL A 138 15.91 -11.59 -2.97
C VAL A 138 15.89 -12.72 -1.96
N ASP A 139 17.06 -13.32 -1.75
CA ASP A 139 17.24 -14.30 -0.68
C ASP A 139 17.25 -13.57 0.67
N MET A 140 16.35 -13.98 1.56
CA MET A 140 16.15 -13.33 2.85
C MET A 140 17.32 -13.58 3.81
N ASP A 141 17.96 -14.73 3.70
CA ASP A 141 19.04 -15.16 4.59
C ASP A 141 20.35 -14.51 4.18
N GLU A 142 20.65 -14.49 2.88
CA GLU A 142 21.81 -13.79 2.32
C GLU A 142 21.78 -12.28 2.62
N LEU A 143 20.59 -11.66 2.54
CA LEU A 143 20.42 -10.26 2.88
C LEU A 143 20.64 -10.01 4.37
N LEU A 144 20.13 -10.88 5.25
CA LEU A 144 20.36 -10.79 6.70
C LEU A 144 21.84 -10.93 7.03
N ASP A 145 22.56 -11.86 6.40
CA ASP A 145 23.99 -12.04 6.60
C ASP A 145 24.78 -10.79 6.17
N SER A 146 24.39 -10.18 5.05
CA SER A 146 24.98 -8.93 4.57
C SER A 146 24.76 -7.77 5.56
N ILE A 147 23.56 -7.66 6.12
CA ILE A 147 23.23 -6.67 7.17
C ILE A 147 24.00 -6.98 8.46
N HIS A 148 24.17 -8.25 8.83
CA HIS A 148 24.94 -8.62 10.01
C HIS A 148 26.43 -8.28 9.88
N GLN A 149 26.97 -8.18 8.68
CA GLN A 149 28.37 -7.81 8.44
C GLN A 149 28.65 -6.30 8.53
N THR A 150 27.63 -5.43 8.46
CA THR A 150 27.82 -3.97 8.52
C THR A 150 28.24 -3.51 9.91
N GLN A 151 29.14 -2.53 10.00
CA GLN A 151 29.62 -1.99 11.28
C GLN A 151 28.90 -0.70 11.71
N ASN A 152 28.38 0.06 10.75
CA ASN A 152 27.74 1.36 10.97
C ASN A 152 26.49 1.53 10.09
N GLU A 153 25.75 2.62 10.33
CA GLU A 153 24.52 2.92 9.59
C GLU A 153 24.78 3.22 8.11
N GLU A 154 25.89 3.88 7.78
CA GLU A 154 26.25 4.22 6.40
C GLU A 154 26.46 2.96 5.54
N GLU A 155 27.19 1.97 6.06
CA GLU A 155 27.38 0.67 5.40
C GLU A 155 26.06 -0.07 5.23
N LEU A 156 25.19 -0.08 6.24
CA LEU A 156 23.86 -0.68 6.18
C LEU A 156 23.00 -0.01 5.10
N PHE A 157 23.01 1.32 5.05
CA PHE A 157 22.24 2.09 4.08
C PHE A 157 22.76 1.87 2.66
N ALA A 158 24.08 1.75 2.49
CA ALA A 158 24.72 1.42 1.22
C ALA A 158 24.31 0.02 0.73
N GLN A 159 24.30 -0.98 1.61
CA GLN A 159 23.83 -2.35 1.28
C GLN A 159 22.37 -2.35 0.80
N LEU A 160 21.51 -1.57 1.45
CA LEU A 160 20.08 -1.51 1.13
C LEU A 160 19.75 -0.57 -0.05
N SER A 161 20.69 0.26 -0.49
CA SER A 161 20.46 1.31 -1.49
C SER A 161 19.85 0.82 -2.80
N SER A 162 20.12 -0.43 -3.19
CA SER A 162 19.53 -1.08 -4.37
C SER A 162 18.01 -1.28 -4.27
N TYR A 163 17.45 -1.20 -3.06
CA TYR A 163 16.03 -1.40 -2.76
C TYR A 163 15.27 -0.11 -2.39
N LYS A 164 15.94 1.05 -2.39
CA LYS A 164 15.42 2.34 -1.90
C LYS A 164 14.09 2.78 -2.55
N ASP A 165 13.83 2.42 -3.79
CA ASP A 165 12.61 2.84 -4.50
C ASP A 165 11.38 1.97 -4.18
N ARG A 166 11.32 1.40 -2.98
CA ARG A 166 10.30 0.41 -2.56
C ARG A 166 10.22 -0.76 -3.53
N ARG A 167 11.40 -1.25 -3.95
CA ARG A 167 11.54 -2.42 -4.82
C ARG A 167 11.18 -3.72 -4.10
N LEU A 168 11.34 -3.73 -2.78
CA LEU A 168 10.81 -4.78 -1.91
C LEU A 168 9.41 -4.40 -1.43
N SER A 169 8.61 -5.37 -1.04
CA SER A 169 7.33 -5.07 -0.38
C SER A 169 7.57 -4.72 1.08
N ILE A 170 6.66 -3.94 1.65
CA ILE A 170 6.65 -3.67 3.08
C ILE A 170 6.51 -4.96 3.91
N ARG A 171 5.88 -6.03 3.38
CA ARG A 171 5.79 -7.32 4.08
C ARG A 171 7.16 -7.94 4.22
N PHE A 172 7.94 -7.94 3.14
CA PHE A 172 9.33 -8.38 3.17
C PHE A 172 10.15 -7.56 4.17
N MET A 173 10.00 -6.22 4.16
CA MET A 173 10.71 -5.35 5.13
C MET A 173 10.31 -5.64 6.58
N VAL A 174 9.03 -5.87 6.86
CA VAL A 174 8.55 -6.24 8.20
C VAL A 174 9.06 -7.63 8.60
N SER A 175 9.13 -8.58 7.65
CA SER A 175 9.75 -9.90 7.88
C SER A 175 11.25 -9.78 8.16
N LEU A 176 11.98 -8.95 7.42
CA LEU A 176 13.39 -8.64 7.65
C LEU A 176 13.59 -8.07 9.06
N LEU A 177 12.84 -7.02 9.41
CA LEU A 177 12.83 -6.41 10.74
C LEU A 177 12.50 -7.42 11.84
N SER A 178 11.59 -8.36 11.58
CA SER A 178 11.24 -9.40 12.56
C SER A 178 12.41 -10.34 12.82
N ARG A 179 13.21 -10.68 11.79
CA ARG A 179 14.30 -11.65 11.85
C ARG A 179 15.64 -11.07 12.31
N GLU A 180 15.85 -9.76 12.18
CA GLU A 180 17.04 -9.07 12.70
C GLU A 180 17.04 -9.06 14.24
N ASN A 181 18.01 -9.71 14.88
CA ASN A 181 18.00 -9.88 16.34
C ASN A 181 18.69 -8.74 17.08
N ASN A 182 19.60 -8.02 16.43
CA ASN A 182 20.30 -6.90 17.03
C ASN A 182 19.40 -5.65 17.04
N TRP A 183 19.17 -5.07 18.22
CA TRP A 183 18.26 -3.94 18.37
C TRP A 183 18.79 -2.65 17.72
N HIS A 184 20.12 -2.43 17.73
CA HIS A 184 20.72 -1.27 17.06
C HIS A 184 20.54 -1.38 15.54
N LYS A 185 20.78 -2.56 14.96
CA LYS A 185 20.57 -2.80 13.52
C LYS A 185 19.10 -2.74 13.14
N SER A 186 18.21 -3.27 13.99
CA SER A 186 16.77 -3.16 13.80
C SER A 186 16.30 -1.70 13.77
N LEU A 187 16.89 -0.83 14.60
CA LEU A 187 16.59 0.59 14.63
C LEU A 187 17.07 1.29 13.35
N ALA A 188 18.35 1.12 12.99
CA ALA A 188 18.91 1.68 11.77
C ALA A 188 18.16 1.21 10.50
N LEU A 189 17.76 -0.07 10.47
CA LEU A 189 16.95 -0.63 9.38
C LEU A 189 15.55 0.02 9.32
N LEU A 190 14.93 0.28 10.47
CA LEU A 190 13.63 0.96 10.52
C LEU A 190 13.73 2.41 10.06
N ASP A 191 14.80 3.11 10.44
CA ASP A 191 15.07 4.48 9.97
C ASP A 191 15.32 4.48 8.46
N TRP A 192 16.09 3.54 7.93
CA TRP A 192 16.27 3.38 6.48
C TRP A 192 14.93 3.15 5.75
N VAL A 193 14.06 2.29 6.30
CA VAL A 193 12.73 2.01 5.74
C VAL A 193 11.89 3.30 5.62
N HIS A 194 11.95 4.19 6.59
CA HIS A 194 11.12 5.41 6.60
C HIS A 194 11.77 6.59 5.91
N GLU A 195 13.04 6.84 6.18
CA GLU A 195 13.75 8.03 5.75
C GLU A 195 14.32 7.87 4.34
N GLU A 196 14.91 6.72 4.02
CA GLU A 196 15.52 6.51 2.70
C GLU A 196 14.54 5.88 1.73
N ALA A 197 13.92 4.76 2.13
CA ALA A 197 13.05 4.01 1.24
C ALA A 197 11.60 4.55 1.20
N LYS A 198 11.28 5.55 2.02
CA LYS A 198 9.98 6.26 2.03
C LYS A 198 8.77 5.31 2.14
N TYR A 199 8.91 4.21 2.88
CA TYR A 199 7.78 3.37 3.23
C TYR A 199 6.88 4.09 4.23
N THR A 200 5.59 3.77 4.16
CA THR A 200 4.61 4.31 5.07
C THR A 200 4.94 3.90 6.52
N PRO A 201 5.00 4.86 7.47
CA PRO A 201 5.13 4.59 8.90
C PRO A 201 4.17 3.51 9.39
N SER A 202 4.69 2.50 10.09
CA SER A 202 3.89 1.40 10.64
C SER A 202 4.07 1.30 12.15
N VAL A 203 2.99 1.56 12.89
CA VAL A 203 2.97 1.42 14.37
C VAL A 203 3.39 0.02 14.79
N PHE A 204 3.02 -1.00 14.00
CA PHE A 204 3.44 -2.37 14.22
C PHE A 204 4.97 -2.53 14.14
N ALA A 205 5.60 -1.98 13.08
CA ALA A 205 7.05 -2.02 12.92
C ALA A 205 7.78 -1.24 14.04
N PHE A 206 7.29 -0.05 14.40
CA PHE A 206 7.83 0.73 15.53
C PHE A 206 7.76 -0.04 16.85
N ASN A 207 6.59 -0.62 17.16
CA ASN A 207 6.41 -1.40 18.38
C ASN A 207 7.30 -2.65 18.40
N MET A 208 7.45 -3.31 17.25
CA MET A 208 8.33 -4.48 17.10
C MET A 208 9.77 -4.13 17.45
N VAL A 209 10.35 -3.10 16.82
CA VAL A 209 11.73 -2.67 17.09
C VAL A 209 11.90 -2.16 18.52
N SER A 210 10.95 -1.36 19.00
CA SER A 210 10.97 -0.85 20.38
C SER A 210 10.97 -1.97 21.41
N SER A 211 10.22 -3.06 21.16
CA SER A 211 10.17 -4.21 22.07
C SER A 211 11.49 -4.99 22.14
N LYS A 212 12.33 -4.94 21.10
CA LYS A 212 13.64 -5.61 21.08
C LYS A 212 14.64 -4.91 21.98
N ARG A 213 14.64 -3.58 21.99
CA ARG A 213 15.49 -2.76 22.87
C ARG A 213 15.19 -2.97 24.35
N VAL A 214 13.92 -3.20 24.70
CA VAL A 214 13.53 -3.44 26.10
C VAL A 214 13.98 -4.81 26.61
N LYS A 215 14.27 -5.77 25.71
CA LYS A 215 14.66 -7.14 26.05
C LYS A 215 16.17 -7.40 26.03
N SER A 216 16.99 -6.47 25.54
CA SER A 216 18.45 -6.58 25.52
C SER A 216 19.09 -6.09 26.81
#